data_AF-A0A9D7C426-F1
#
_entry.id   AF-A0A9D7C426-F1
#
_cell.length_a   1.000
_cell.length_b   1.000
_cell.length_c   1.000
_cell.angle_alpha   90.00
_cell.angle_beta   90.00
_cell.angle_gamma   90.00
#
_symmetry.space_group_name_H-M   'P 1'
#
loop_
_entity.id
_entity.type
_entity.pdbx_description
1 polymer ?
#
loop_
_entity_poly.entity_id
_entity_poly.type
_entity_poly.pdbx_seq_one_letter_code
_entity_poly.pdbx_strand_id
1 'polypeptide(L)'
;MLSSYSRAINIQVERTGSLFQQNCKAKEIALFDQQINSYNYSDYLLVCFNYIHQNPIKAGLVSSLEDWEFSSYKDYIGLRYDTLCNQPLAFDLIDFGINIHDLPATLRHKLIRDITLKTIDPEKLKFIF
;
A
#
# COMPACT_ATOMS: atom_id res chain seq x y z
N MET A 1 18.19 6.09 7.97
CA MET A 1 17.27 4.94 7.80
C MET A 1 17.77 3.95 6.73
N LEU A 2 18.25 4.40 5.56
CA LEU A 2 18.73 3.51 4.49
C LEU A 2 20.13 2.90 4.73
N SER A 3 20.97 3.55 5.54
CA SER A 3 22.37 3.13 5.77
C SER A 3 22.50 1.87 6.63
N SER A 4 21.66 1.68 7.65
CA SER A 4 21.69 0.50 8.52
C SER A 4 21.31 -0.77 7.76
N TYR A 5 20.23 -0.72 6.99
CA TYR A 5 19.79 -1.84 6.14
C TYR A 5 20.85 -2.16 5.06
N SER A 6 21.37 -1.15 4.37
CA SER A 6 22.45 -1.34 3.39
C SER A 6 23.67 -2.02 4.00
N ARG A 7 24.08 -1.58 5.20
CA ARG A 7 25.21 -2.17 5.92
C ARG A 7 24.95 -3.64 6.28
N ALA A 8 23.76 -3.96 6.79
CA ALA A 8 23.40 -5.33 7.16
C ALA A 8 23.44 -6.28 5.95
N ILE A 9 22.82 -5.89 4.83
CA ILE A 9 22.85 -6.69 3.60
C ILE A 9 24.27 -6.81 3.06
N ASN A 10 25.05 -5.71 3.04
CA ASN A 10 26.44 -5.72 2.58
C ASN A 10 27.29 -6.75 3.35
N ILE A 11 27.13 -6.80 4.67
CA ILE A 11 27.80 -7.79 5.52
C ILE A 11 27.32 -9.21 5.19
N GLN A 12 26.01 -9.42 5.07
CA GLN A 12 25.42 -10.75 4.84
C GLN A 12 25.86 -11.38 3.51
N VAL A 13 26.04 -10.58 2.46
CA VAL A 13 26.37 -11.07 1.11
C VAL A 13 27.80 -10.75 0.68
N GLU A 14 28.67 -10.40 1.64
CA GLU A 14 30.09 -10.12 1.44
C GLU A 14 30.37 -9.07 0.33
N ARG A 15 29.57 -8.00 0.27
CA ARG A 15 29.72 -6.91 -0.71
C ARG A 15 29.93 -5.55 -0.05
N THR A 16 30.32 -4.57 -0.86
CA THR A 16 30.44 -3.16 -0.44
C THR A 16 29.72 -2.23 -1.43
N GLY A 17 29.53 -0.96 -1.05
CA GLY A 17 28.91 0.06 -1.90
C GLY A 17 27.43 0.33 -1.61
N SER A 18 26.81 1.18 -2.44
CA SER A 18 25.40 1.58 -2.30
C SER A 18 24.47 0.43 -2.69
N LEU A 19 23.44 0.20 -1.88
CA LEU A 19 22.34 -0.71 -2.24
C LEU A 19 21.16 0.02 -2.89
N PHE A 20 20.92 1.26 -2.48
CA PHE A 20 19.79 2.05 -2.95
C PHE A 20 20.18 2.97 -4.11
N GLN A 21 19.22 3.26 -4.98
CA GLN A 21 19.34 4.35 -5.94
C GLN A 21 19.50 5.69 -5.22
N GLN A 22 20.20 6.63 -5.85
CA GLN A 22 20.36 7.97 -5.32
C GLN A 22 19.03 8.73 -5.40
N ASN A 23 18.67 9.42 -4.31
CA ASN A 23 17.45 10.20 -4.13
C ASN A 23 16.15 9.36 -4.08
N CYS A 24 15.41 9.48 -2.96
CA CYS A 24 14.07 8.93 -2.83
C CYS A 24 13.05 10.04 -3.10
N LYS A 25 12.00 9.74 -3.88
CA LYS A 25 10.85 10.64 -4.00
C LYS A 25 9.99 10.51 -2.74
N ALA A 26 9.76 11.62 -2.05
CA ALA A 26 8.80 11.70 -0.96
C ALA A 26 7.73 12.74 -1.33
N LYS A 27 6.47 12.39 -1.11
CA LYS A 27 5.33 13.29 -1.30
C LYS A 27 4.53 13.30 -0.03
N GLU A 28 4.33 14.49 0.53
CA GLU A 28 3.50 14.67 1.71
C GLU A 28 2.04 14.43 1.34
N ILE A 29 1.32 13.77 2.24
CA ILE A 29 -0.10 13.51 2.10
C ILE A 29 -0.79 14.38 3.17
N ALA A 30 -1.13 15.62 2.79
CA ALA A 30 -1.68 16.60 3.71
C ALA A 30 -3.14 16.26 4.07
N LEU A 31 -3.42 15.99 5.34
CA LEU A 31 -4.76 15.68 5.89
C LEU A 31 -5.80 16.80 5.70
N PHE A 32 -5.36 18.02 5.38
CA PHE A 32 -6.19 19.23 5.40
C PHE A 32 -6.29 19.96 4.06
N ASP A 33 -5.61 19.50 3.01
CA ASP A 33 -5.70 20.16 1.71
C ASP A 33 -6.93 19.62 0.98
N GLN A 34 -8.06 20.31 1.15
CA GLN A 34 -9.39 19.91 0.65
C GLN A 34 -9.48 19.71 -0.86
N GLN A 35 -8.43 20.04 -1.62
CA GLN A 35 -8.37 19.79 -3.05
C GLN A 35 -6.91 19.72 -3.52
N ILE A 36 -6.30 18.54 -3.49
CA ILE A 36 -5.18 18.28 -4.39
C ILE A 36 -5.79 18.07 -5.78
N ASN A 37 -5.83 19.12 -6.61
CA ASN A 37 -6.23 19.04 -8.02
C ASN A 37 -7.56 18.29 -8.27
N SER A 38 -8.66 18.75 -7.66
CA SER A 38 -10.02 18.17 -7.78
C SER A 38 -10.25 16.79 -7.12
N TYR A 39 -9.29 16.24 -6.37
CA TYR A 39 -9.45 14.98 -5.64
C TYR A 39 -9.52 15.19 -4.12
N ASN A 40 -10.38 14.42 -3.45
CA ASN A 40 -10.46 14.38 -2.00
C ASN A 40 -9.27 13.57 -1.43
N TYR A 41 -8.84 13.90 -0.22
CA TYR A 41 -7.72 13.28 0.48
C TYR A 41 -7.86 11.75 0.60
N SER A 42 -9.06 11.29 0.97
CA SER A 42 -9.36 9.88 1.15
C SER A 42 -9.24 9.10 -0.17
N ASP A 43 -9.64 9.70 -1.29
CA ASP A 43 -9.48 9.12 -2.62
C ASP A 43 -8.00 8.93 -2.95
N TYR A 44 -7.14 9.90 -2.62
CA TYR A 44 -5.71 9.80 -2.89
C TYR A 44 -5.05 8.68 -2.08
N LEU A 45 -5.36 8.58 -0.79
CA LEU A 45 -4.87 7.49 0.07
C LEU A 45 -5.31 6.12 -0.43
N LEU A 46 -6.59 5.99 -0.82
CA LEU A 46 -7.12 4.74 -1.36
C LEU A 46 -6.41 4.36 -2.66
N VAL A 47 -6.17 5.30 -3.56
CA VAL A 47 -5.42 5.04 -4.79
C VAL A 47 -3.97 4.61 -4.47
N CYS A 48 -3.30 5.27 -3.52
CA CYS A 48 -1.95 4.87 -3.08
C CYS A 48 -1.93 3.46 -2.49
N PHE A 49 -2.90 3.15 -1.63
CA PHE A 49 -3.07 1.83 -1.03
C PHE A 49 -3.20 0.74 -2.12
N ASN A 50 -4.11 0.95 -3.07
CA ASN A 50 -4.31 0.00 -4.17
C ASN A 50 -3.09 -0.09 -5.08
N TYR A 51 -2.41 1.02 -5.36
CA TYR A 51 -1.18 1.02 -6.13
C TYR A 51 -0.10 0.13 -5.50
N ILE A 52 0.18 0.34 -4.20
CA ILE A 52 1.20 -0.42 -3.47
C ILE A 52 0.90 -1.92 -3.53
N HIS A 53 -0.35 -2.31 -3.28
CA HIS A 53 -0.74 -3.72 -3.29
C HIS A 53 -0.72 -4.33 -4.68
N GLN A 54 -1.07 -3.58 -5.74
CA GLN A 54 -1.08 -4.07 -7.12
C GLN A 54 0.30 -4.14 -7.79
N ASN A 55 1.33 -3.52 -7.22
CA ASN A 55 2.68 -3.49 -7.81
C ASN A 55 3.24 -4.88 -8.18
N PRO A 56 3.10 -5.94 -7.35
CA PRO A 56 3.59 -7.28 -7.69
C PRO A 56 2.93 -7.87 -8.95
N ILE A 57 1.63 -7.63 -9.17
CA ILE A 57 0.93 -8.05 -10.40
C ILE A 57 1.43 -7.23 -11.59
N LYS A 58 1.50 -5.89 -11.44
CA LYS A 58 1.96 -5.00 -12.52
C LYS A 58 3.41 -5.28 -12.94
N ALA A 59 4.24 -5.71 -12.01
CA ALA A 59 5.62 -6.12 -12.25
C ALA A 59 5.74 -7.56 -12.81
N GLY A 60 4.63 -8.31 -12.94
CA GLY A 60 4.63 -9.68 -13.43
C GLY A 60 5.22 -10.70 -12.45
N LEU A 61 5.30 -10.38 -11.15
CA LEU A 61 5.89 -11.25 -10.13
C LEU A 61 4.90 -12.33 -9.67
N VAL A 62 3.60 -12.01 -9.68
CA VAL A 62 2.51 -12.91 -9.27
C VAL A 62 1.28 -12.70 -10.14
N SER A 63 0.43 -13.73 -10.25
CA SER A 63 -0.85 -13.64 -10.95
C SER A 63 -1.98 -13.13 -10.04
N SER A 64 -1.86 -13.31 -8.73
CA SER A 64 -2.86 -12.89 -7.74
C SER A 64 -2.20 -12.11 -6.60
N LEU A 65 -2.90 -11.13 -6.04
CA LEU A 65 -2.38 -10.28 -4.96
C LEU A 65 -2.11 -11.09 -3.68
N GLU A 66 -2.90 -12.15 -3.49
CA GLU A 66 -2.79 -13.08 -2.37
C GLU A 66 -1.54 -13.95 -2.44
N ASP A 67 -0.87 -14.03 -3.60
CA ASP A 67 0.31 -14.87 -3.75
C ASP A 67 1.58 -14.14 -3.29
N TRP A 68 1.54 -12.80 -3.22
CA TRP A 68 2.70 -12.01 -2.81
C TRP A 68 2.88 -11.98 -1.29
N GLU A 69 3.94 -12.64 -0.79
CA GLU A 69 4.20 -12.77 0.66
C GLU A 69 4.70 -11.48 1.32
N PHE A 70 5.41 -10.63 0.57
CA PHE A 70 6.08 -9.42 1.06
C PHE A 70 5.17 -8.19 1.04
N SER A 71 3.87 -8.37 1.19
CA SER A 71 2.89 -7.28 1.29
C SER A 71 1.94 -7.54 2.45
N SER A 72 1.39 -6.46 3.01
CA SER A 72 0.31 -6.52 4.00
C SER A 72 -1.07 -6.84 3.41
N TYR A 73 -1.18 -7.06 2.09
CA TYR A 73 -2.46 -7.37 1.44
C TYR A 73 -3.18 -8.54 2.12
N LYS A 74 -2.44 -9.62 2.42
CA LYS A 74 -2.96 -10.81 3.12
C LYS A 74 -3.59 -10.50 4.47
N ASP A 75 -3.04 -9.50 5.17
CA ASP A 75 -3.56 -9.06 6.46
C ASP A 75 -4.93 -8.38 6.26
N TYR A 76 -5.06 -7.54 5.24
CA TYR A 76 -6.32 -6.87 4.92
C TYR A 76 -7.41 -7.77 4.36
N ILE A 77 -7.08 -8.91 3.75
CA ILE A 77 -8.09 -9.87 3.27
C ILE A 77 -8.30 -11.06 4.21
N GLY A 78 -7.73 -11.02 5.41
CA GLY A 78 -7.93 -12.05 6.44
C GLY A 78 -7.30 -13.40 6.12
N LEU A 79 -6.34 -13.45 5.18
CA LEU A 79 -5.54 -14.66 4.92
C LEU A 79 -4.34 -14.77 5.85
N ARG A 80 -3.97 -13.66 6.50
CA ARG A 80 -2.91 -13.60 7.51
C ARG A 80 -3.38 -12.71 8.67
N TYR A 81 -2.98 -13.05 9.90
CA TYR A 81 -3.33 -12.32 11.12
C TYR A 81 -2.07 -11.73 11.77
N ASP A 82 -1.13 -11.25 10.96
CA ASP A 82 0.17 -10.78 11.40
C ASP A 82 0.18 -9.25 11.60
N THR A 83 1.22 -8.72 12.23
CA THR A 83 1.35 -7.31 12.60
C THR A 83 2.21 -6.49 11.63
N LEU A 84 2.33 -6.95 10.38
CA LEU A 84 3.18 -6.30 9.35
C LEU A 84 2.84 -4.82 9.17
N CYS A 85 1.59 -4.43 9.39
CA CYS A 85 1.18 -3.02 9.43
C CYS A 85 0.12 -2.75 10.49
N ASN A 86 -0.03 -1.48 10.86
CA ASN A 86 -1.09 -1.02 11.76
C ASN A 86 -2.42 -0.93 10.99
N GLN A 87 -3.15 -2.04 10.93
CA GLN A 87 -4.42 -2.12 10.21
C GLN A 87 -5.50 -1.17 10.77
N PRO A 88 -5.69 -1.03 12.11
CA PRO A 88 -6.64 -0.07 12.65
C PRO A 88 -6.42 1.35 12.13
N LEU A 89 -5.17 1.84 12.17
CA LEU A 89 -4.85 3.17 11.65
C LEU A 89 -5.14 3.30 10.16
N ALA A 90 -4.85 2.27 9.37
CA ALA A 90 -5.16 2.27 7.94
C ALA A 90 -6.68 2.33 7.68
N PHE A 91 -7.48 1.62 8.49
CA PHE A 91 -8.94 1.69 8.42
C PHE A 91 -9.51 3.05 8.83
N ASP A 92 -8.88 3.73 9.79
CA ASP A 92 -9.30 5.06 10.23
C ASP A 92 -8.96 6.14 9.21
N LEU A 93 -7.84 5.98 8.48
CA LEU A 93 -7.36 6.97 7.51
C LEU A 93 -7.91 6.79 6.10
N ILE A 94 -8.12 5.54 5.68
CA ILE A 94 -8.57 5.21 4.33
C ILE A 94 -10.09 5.09 4.35
N ASP A 95 -10.77 6.02 3.68
CA ASP A 95 -12.20 5.88 3.44
C ASP A 95 -12.43 4.80 2.37
N PHE A 96 -12.77 3.60 2.80
CA PHE A 96 -13.23 2.53 1.92
C PHE A 96 -14.70 2.73 1.48
N GLY A 97 -15.33 3.85 1.85
CA GLY A 97 -16.70 4.24 1.50
C GLY A 97 -17.77 3.67 2.44
N ILE A 98 -17.40 3.14 3.61
CA ILE A 98 -18.31 2.47 4.56
C ILE A 98 -17.82 2.67 6.00
N ASN A 99 -18.75 2.71 6.96
CA ASN A 99 -18.43 2.65 8.39
C ASN A 99 -17.96 1.22 8.77
N ILE A 100 -16.65 1.02 8.78
CA ILE A 100 -16.01 -0.30 8.90
C ILE A 100 -16.34 -0.94 10.26
N HIS A 101 -16.58 -0.12 11.28
CA HIS A 101 -16.93 -0.58 12.63
C HIS A 101 -18.21 -1.43 12.67
N ASP A 102 -19.16 -1.21 11.76
CA ASP A 102 -20.45 -1.90 11.74
C ASP A 102 -20.41 -3.24 10.99
N LEU A 103 -19.32 -3.53 10.28
CA LEU A 103 -19.19 -4.76 9.50
C LEU A 103 -18.42 -5.85 10.27
N PRO A 104 -18.86 -7.12 10.21
CA PRO A 104 -18.07 -8.23 10.71
C PRO A 104 -16.77 -8.36 9.90
N ALA A 105 -15.67 -8.76 10.54
CA ALA A 105 -14.33 -8.80 9.93
C ALA A 105 -14.29 -9.57 8.60
N THR A 106 -15.07 -10.65 8.48
CA THR A 106 -15.22 -11.44 7.24
C THR A 106 -15.77 -10.64 6.06
N LEU A 107 -16.71 -9.72 6.29
CA LEU A 107 -17.23 -8.82 5.26
C LEU A 107 -16.23 -7.72 4.90
N ARG A 108 -15.46 -7.22 5.89
CA ARG A 108 -14.41 -6.21 5.65
C ARG A 108 -13.37 -6.74 4.67
N HIS A 109 -12.87 -7.94 4.93
CA HIS A 109 -11.87 -8.60 4.09
C HIS A 109 -12.34 -8.82 2.64
N LYS A 110 -13.59 -9.26 2.46
CA LYS A 110 -14.18 -9.48 1.14
C LYS A 110 -14.37 -8.17 0.36
N LEU A 111 -14.78 -7.11 1.06
CA LEU A 111 -14.95 -5.79 0.46
C LEU A 111 -13.63 -5.17 0.02
N ILE A 112 -12.58 -5.26 0.85
CA ILE A 112 -11.25 -4.73 0.48
C ILE A 112 -10.73 -5.42 -0.77
N ARG A 113 -10.91 -6.74 -0.86
CA ARG A 113 -10.61 -7.49 -2.09
C ARG A 113 -11.33 -6.90 -3.30
N ASP A 114 -12.63 -6.67 -3.19
CA ASP A 114 -13.43 -6.09 -4.29
C ASP A 114 -13.00 -4.65 -4.63
N ILE A 115 -12.71 -3.80 -3.64
CA ILE A 115 -12.30 -2.40 -3.85
C ILE A 115 -10.94 -2.34 -4.54
N THR A 116 -9.97 -3.11 -4.06
CA THR A 116 -8.61 -3.15 -4.63
C THR A 116 -8.60 -3.72 -6.04
N LEU A 117 -9.50 -4.64 -6.37
CA LEU A 117 -9.63 -5.19 -7.72
C LEU A 117 -10.43 -4.28 -8.68
N LYS A 118 -11.37 -3.48 -8.18
CA LYS A 118 -12.21 -2.58 -9.00
C LYS A 118 -11.55 -1.24 -9.35
N THR A 119 -10.54 -0.82 -8.61
CA THR A 119 -9.88 0.48 -8.81
C THR A 119 -8.64 0.34 -9.70
N ILE A 120 -8.86 0.44 -11.00
CA ILE A 120 -7.81 0.75 -11.98
C ILE A 120 -8.36 1.83 -12.90
N ASP A 121 -8.15 3.07 -12.51
CA ASP A 121 -8.21 4.17 -13.46
C ASP A 121 -6.76 4.55 -13.80
N PRO A 122 -6.25 4.17 -14.98
CA PRO A 122 -4.89 4.52 -15.39
C PRO A 122 -4.66 6.03 -15.46
N GLU A 123 -5.72 6.84 -15.62
CA GLU A 123 -5.63 8.31 -15.53
C GLU A 123 -5.28 8.77 -14.10
N LYS A 124 -5.77 8.07 -13.07
CA LYS A 124 -5.52 8.43 -11.66
C LYS A 124 -4.09 8.13 -11.20
N LEU A 125 -3.37 7.24 -11.90
CA LEU A 125 -1.97 6.92 -11.60
C LEU A 125 -1.01 8.07 -11.95
N LYS A 126 -1.37 8.94 -12.91
CA LYS A 126 -0.56 10.11 -13.31
C LYS A 126 -0.36 11.11 -12.17
N PHE A 127 -1.17 11.06 -11.12
CA PHE A 127 -1.10 11.98 -9.99
C PHE A 127 -0.22 11.47 -8.83
N ILE A 128 0.28 10.23 -8.89
CA ILE A 128 1.08 9.64 -7.80
C ILE A 128 2.58 9.96 -7.95
N PHE A 129 3.10 10.25 -9.16
CA PHE A 129 4.55 10.41 -9.41
C PHE A 129 4.98 11.51 -10.36
#